data_AF-A0A969B649-F1
#
_entry.id   AF-A0A969B649-F1
#
_cell.length_a   1.000
_cell.length_b   1.000
_cell.length_c   1.000
_cell.angle_alpha   90.00
_cell.angle_beta   90.00
_cell.angle_gamma   90.00
#
_symmetry.space_group_name_H-M   'P 1'
#
loop_
_entity.id
_entity.type
_entity.pdbx_description
1 polymer ?
#
loop_
_entity_poly.entity_id
_entity_poly.type
_entity_poly.pdbx_seq_one_letter_code
_entity_poly.pdbx_strand_id
1 'polypeptide(L)'
;MLFRKDGQVKGTIKFLHDLEKLYVLFVVNDSDLQSKFTENDEDIWLDDAVEVYIATKPGLAQHNYLTHNDYQFMVNLNNSQITIRGNRQVDLDTYGGYNRDYTWDTDFLSSVKMNGTLNQHHDVDKGYVAEMAVFWKSIGFVAHPGDTLLINFCLKDYDHLGNLYQTDLAKLGNKLATPGEWLLFVLEQGSKAQAIPTIKAYVKGRYLYLLLFVLLPVLFLIIKKKNRNAKNGTPTFFARPGTVKATSRENTIVVKDPFACSEQ
;
A
#
# COMPACT_ATOMS: atom_id res chain seq x y z
N MET A 1 -29.53 17.78 9.09
CA MET A 1 -29.50 16.31 9.24
C MET A 1 -28.15 15.87 8.71
N LEU A 2 -27.17 15.70 9.60
CA LEU A 2 -25.79 15.37 9.25
C LEU A 2 -25.70 13.85 9.04
N PHE A 3 -25.44 13.43 7.81
CA PHE A 3 -25.21 12.03 7.48
C PHE A 3 -23.72 11.72 7.59
N ARG A 4 -23.23 11.45 8.80
CA ARG A 4 -22.10 10.55 9.01
C ARG A 4 -22.39 9.71 10.23
N LYS A 5 -22.87 8.48 10.01
CA LYS A 5 -23.16 7.52 11.07
C LYS A 5 -22.07 6.47 11.21
N ASP A 6 -20.94 6.64 10.52
CA ASP A 6 -19.97 5.58 10.40
C ASP A 6 -18.65 5.95 11.07
N GLY A 7 -18.00 7.07 10.74
CA GLY A 7 -16.60 7.31 11.18
C GLY A 7 -15.67 6.14 10.79
N GLN A 8 -16.06 5.37 9.77
CA GLN A 8 -15.36 4.16 9.35
C GLN A 8 -14.89 4.35 7.92
N VAL A 9 -13.62 4.68 7.77
CA VAL A 9 -12.91 4.52 6.51
C VAL A 9 -12.93 3.04 6.11
N LYS A 10 -13.36 2.79 4.87
CA LYS A 10 -13.53 1.44 4.32
C LYS A 10 -12.91 1.41 2.93
N GLY A 11 -12.29 0.29 2.59
CA GLY A 11 -11.67 0.18 1.29
C GLY A 11 -11.36 -1.24 0.87
N THR A 12 -10.93 -1.36 -0.38
CA THR A 12 -10.36 -2.58 -0.92
C THR A 12 -8.90 -2.31 -1.26
N ILE A 13 -8.04 -3.21 -0.81
CA ILE A 13 -6.60 -3.16 -1.09
C ILE A 13 -6.27 -4.33 -1.99
N LYS A 14 -5.57 -4.03 -3.07
CA LYS A 14 -5.05 -5.01 -4.02
C LYS A 14 -3.56 -4.84 -4.15
N PHE A 15 -2.83 -5.94 -4.22
CA PHE A 15 -1.38 -5.87 -4.37
C PHE A 15 -0.86 -7.06 -5.18
N LEU A 16 0.28 -6.82 -5.81
CA LEU A 16 1.08 -7.78 -6.57
C LEU A 16 2.55 -7.34 -6.52
N HIS A 17 3.45 -8.20 -6.93
CA HIS A 17 4.88 -7.85 -6.98
C HIS A 17 5.56 -8.44 -8.22
N ASP A 18 6.70 -7.85 -8.55
CA ASP A 18 7.72 -8.49 -9.37
C ASP A 18 9.06 -8.51 -8.58
N LEU A 19 10.18 -8.73 -9.29
CA LEU A 19 11.51 -8.75 -8.66
C LEU A 19 12.08 -7.35 -8.39
N GLU A 20 11.44 -6.29 -8.89
CA GLU A 20 11.86 -4.91 -8.71
C GLU A 20 10.99 -4.15 -7.72
N LYS A 21 9.68 -4.42 -7.70
CA LYS A 21 8.70 -3.59 -7.00
C LYS A 21 7.58 -4.39 -6.35
N LEU A 22 7.07 -3.84 -5.25
CA LEU A 22 5.72 -4.06 -4.76
C LEU A 22 4.78 -3.07 -5.42
N TYR A 23 3.64 -3.52 -5.92
CA TYR A 23 2.57 -2.66 -6.42
C TYR A 23 1.36 -2.79 -5.51
N VAL A 24 0.78 -1.66 -5.11
CA VAL A 24 -0.39 -1.60 -4.24
C VAL A 24 -1.42 -0.65 -4.84
N LEU A 25 -2.68 -1.08 -4.86
CA LEU A 25 -3.85 -0.33 -5.28
C LEU A 25 -4.80 -0.26 -4.09
N PHE A 26 -5.14 0.95 -3.71
CA PHE A 26 -6.13 1.27 -2.70
C PHE A 26 -7.37 1.83 -3.39
N VAL A 27 -8.53 1.26 -3.10
CA VAL A 27 -9.84 1.79 -3.50
C VAL A 27 -10.58 2.12 -2.21
N VAL A 28 -10.61 3.40 -1.86
CA VAL A 28 -11.11 3.88 -0.58
C VAL A 28 -12.48 4.52 -0.81
N ASN A 29 -13.45 4.15 0.02
CA ASN A 29 -14.74 4.81 0.10
C ASN A 29 -14.64 5.84 1.22
N ASP A 30 -14.76 7.10 0.83
CA ASP A 30 -14.74 8.24 1.75
C ASP A 30 -15.79 9.26 1.34
N SER A 31 -16.46 9.85 2.33
CA SER A 31 -17.49 10.86 2.14
C SER A 31 -17.04 12.26 2.53
N ASP A 32 -15.85 12.41 3.13
CA ASP A 32 -15.10 13.68 3.24
C ASP A 32 -13.79 13.45 2.52
N LEU A 33 -13.45 14.24 1.51
CA LEU A 33 -12.07 14.25 1.02
C LEU A 33 -11.33 15.42 1.64
N GLN A 34 -10.39 15.14 2.54
CA GLN A 34 -9.60 16.13 3.25
C GLN A 34 -8.11 15.94 3.02
N SER A 35 -7.45 16.94 2.43
CA SER A 35 -6.00 16.99 2.37
C SER A 35 -5.52 18.44 2.23
N LYS A 36 -4.70 18.88 3.19
CA LYS A 36 -4.16 20.25 3.24
C LYS A 36 -2.71 20.33 2.78
N PHE A 37 -1.95 19.25 2.91
CA PHE A 37 -0.53 19.24 2.56
C PHE A 37 -0.36 18.93 1.09
N THR A 38 0.53 19.68 0.44
CA THR A 38 0.74 19.61 -1.01
C THR A 38 2.18 19.27 -1.37
N GLU A 39 3.11 19.36 -0.42
CA GLU A 39 4.52 19.06 -0.64
C GLU A 39 4.91 17.73 0.01
N ASN A 40 5.95 17.11 -0.54
CA ASN A 40 6.52 15.90 0.06
C ASN A 40 7.13 16.20 1.43
N ASP A 41 7.16 15.19 2.28
CA ASP A 41 7.73 15.22 3.64
C ASP A 41 7.08 16.23 4.62
N GLU A 42 5.91 16.76 4.27
CA GLU A 42 5.02 17.45 5.22
C GLU A 42 4.31 16.45 6.16
N ASP A 43 3.53 16.96 7.13
CA ASP A 43 2.81 16.16 8.12
C ASP A 43 1.56 15.45 7.53
N ILE A 44 1.70 14.81 6.36
CA ILE A 44 0.60 14.23 5.57
C ILE A 44 -0.17 13.10 6.30
N TRP A 45 0.31 12.67 7.46
CA TRP A 45 -0.43 11.79 8.38
C TRP A 45 -1.63 12.48 9.08
N LEU A 46 -1.79 13.79 8.90
CA LEU A 46 -2.96 14.59 9.32
C LEU A 46 -3.88 14.93 8.12
N ASP A 47 -3.79 14.17 7.03
CA ASP A 47 -4.69 14.20 5.88
C ASP A 47 -5.33 12.81 5.70
N ASP A 48 -6.32 12.73 4.81
CA ASP A 48 -6.69 11.46 4.16
C ASP A 48 -5.49 10.93 3.39
N ALA A 49 -5.12 9.69 3.70
CA ALA A 49 -3.93 9.07 3.17
C ALA A 49 -4.02 7.55 3.18
N VAL A 50 -3.13 6.93 2.42
CA VAL A 50 -2.88 5.48 2.50
C VAL A 50 -1.45 5.24 2.90
N GLU A 51 -1.23 4.20 3.72
CA GLU A 51 0.09 3.83 4.21
C GLU A 51 0.43 2.37 3.88
N VAL A 52 1.70 2.12 3.57
CA VAL A 52 2.29 0.78 3.39
C VAL A 52 3.41 0.63 4.42
N TYR A 53 3.32 -0.40 5.26
CA TYR A 53 4.34 -0.78 6.24
C TYR A 53 5.04 -2.06 5.80
N ILE A 54 6.38 -2.11 5.85
CA ILE A 54 7.17 -3.27 5.40
C ILE A 54 8.29 -3.56 6.39
N ALA A 55 8.37 -4.79 6.90
CA ALA A 55 9.51 -5.31 7.66
C ALA A 55 10.29 -6.31 6.81
N THR A 56 11.51 -5.95 6.41
CA THR A 56 12.34 -6.79 5.51
C THR A 56 13.05 -7.93 6.23
N LYS A 57 13.05 -7.91 7.57
CA LYS A 57 13.64 -8.95 8.44
C LYS A 57 12.61 -9.45 9.46
N PRO A 58 11.65 -10.33 9.07
CA PRO A 58 10.62 -10.82 9.97
C PRO A 58 11.14 -11.42 11.29
N GLY A 59 12.29 -12.11 11.24
CA GLY A 59 12.92 -12.69 12.43
C GLY A 59 13.51 -11.66 13.42
N LEU A 60 13.58 -10.39 13.02
CA LEU A 60 14.02 -9.27 13.86
C LEU A 60 12.88 -8.29 14.17
N ALA A 61 11.67 -8.55 13.68
CA ALA A 61 10.52 -7.67 13.83
C ALA A 61 10.11 -7.59 15.31
N GLN A 62 9.86 -6.37 15.78
CA GLN A 62 9.60 -6.09 17.20
C GLN A 62 8.11 -5.79 17.41
N HIS A 63 7.60 -6.06 18.61
CA HIS A 63 6.18 -5.84 18.95
C HIS A 63 5.88 -4.45 19.51
N ASN A 64 6.90 -3.61 19.73
CA ASN A 64 6.75 -2.35 20.45
C ASN A 64 7.54 -1.17 19.86
N TYR A 65 8.32 -1.36 18.79
CA TYR A 65 9.02 -0.28 18.10
C TYR A 65 9.42 -0.67 16.68
N LEU A 66 9.68 0.33 15.84
CA LEU A 66 10.27 0.16 14.51
C LEU A 66 11.80 0.07 14.61
N THR A 67 12.42 -0.71 13.73
CA THR A 67 13.88 -0.84 13.57
C THR A 67 14.30 -0.33 12.18
N HIS A 68 15.60 -0.26 11.92
CA HIS A 68 16.14 0.13 10.61
C HIS A 68 15.78 -0.81 9.44
N ASN A 69 15.12 -1.94 9.71
CA ASN A 69 14.59 -2.87 8.70
C ASN A 69 13.08 -2.73 8.49
N ASP A 70 12.45 -1.76 9.15
CA ASP A 70 11.03 -1.49 9.13
C ASP A 70 10.79 -0.13 8.47
N TYR A 71 9.93 -0.11 7.47
CA TYR A 71 9.71 1.03 6.58
C TYR A 71 8.23 1.36 6.50
N GLN A 72 7.92 2.64 6.33
CA GLN A 72 6.60 3.17 6.10
C GLN A 72 6.64 4.10 4.89
N PHE A 73 5.66 3.94 3.99
CA PHE A 73 5.43 4.79 2.84
C PHE A 73 4.01 5.33 2.92
N MET A 74 3.80 6.61 2.65
CA MET A 74 2.48 7.23 2.70
C MET A 74 2.25 8.16 1.52
N VAL A 75 1.01 8.21 1.03
CA VAL A 75 0.55 9.17 0.02
C VAL A 75 -0.81 9.74 0.41
N ASN A 76 -0.98 11.07 0.34
CA ASN A 76 -2.25 11.77 0.59
C ASN A 76 -3.03 12.07 -0.71
N LEU A 77 -4.18 12.76 -0.60
CA LEU A 77 -5.03 13.07 -1.75
C LEU A 77 -4.41 14.04 -2.77
N ASN A 78 -3.48 14.90 -2.34
CA ASN A 78 -2.69 15.76 -3.22
C ASN A 78 -1.53 15.02 -3.91
N ASN A 79 -1.41 13.70 -3.68
CA ASN A 79 -0.31 12.86 -4.15
C ASN A 79 1.07 13.29 -3.59
N SER A 80 1.07 13.98 -2.46
CA SER A 80 2.26 14.26 -1.66
C SER A 80 2.70 12.99 -0.95
N GLN A 81 4.00 12.80 -0.83
CA GLN A 81 4.62 11.58 -0.36
C GLN A 81 5.43 11.83 0.91
N ILE A 82 5.50 10.82 1.78
CA ILE A 82 6.53 10.76 2.82
C ILE A 82 7.03 9.32 2.98
N THR A 83 8.32 9.19 3.26
CA THR A 83 8.92 7.93 3.67
C THR A 83 9.46 8.01 5.09
N ILE A 84 9.31 6.93 5.84
CA ILE A 84 9.75 6.83 7.23
C ILE A 84 10.43 5.48 7.40
N ARG A 85 11.58 5.48 8.09
CA ARG A 85 12.25 4.24 8.52
C ARG A 85 12.25 4.15 10.03
N GLY A 86 12.27 2.94 10.58
CA GLY A 86 12.56 2.79 11.99
C GLY A 86 13.99 3.26 12.32
N ASN A 87 14.15 4.06 13.37
CA ASN A 87 15.47 4.32 13.93
C ASN A 87 15.80 3.19 14.93
N ARG A 88 17.07 2.88 15.19
CA ARG A 88 17.47 1.94 16.26
C ARG A 88 17.73 2.70 17.58
N GLN A 89 17.90 4.01 17.52
CA GLN A 89 18.74 4.77 18.45
C GLN A 89 17.96 5.55 19.51
N VAL A 90 16.64 5.41 19.60
CA VAL A 90 15.85 6.06 20.65
C VAL A 90 15.67 5.10 21.81
N ASP A 91 16.17 5.49 22.98
CA ASP A 91 16.29 4.72 24.21
C ASP A 91 15.02 3.94 24.58
N LEU A 92 15.22 2.67 24.95
CA LEU A 92 14.20 1.70 25.36
C LEU A 92 13.39 2.11 26.61
N ASP A 93 13.70 3.26 27.22
CA ASP A 93 13.24 3.64 28.55
C ASP A 93 12.27 4.84 28.57
N THR A 94 11.97 5.46 27.43
CA THR A 94 11.00 6.58 27.38
C THR A 94 9.73 6.16 26.63
N TYR A 95 8.72 5.73 27.40
CA TYR A 95 7.29 5.71 27.07
C TYR A 95 6.94 5.65 25.56
N GLY A 96 6.83 4.43 25.00
CA GLY A 96 6.10 4.21 23.74
C GLY A 96 6.57 5.03 22.53
N GLY A 97 7.83 5.45 22.53
CA GLY A 97 8.39 6.32 21.49
C GLY A 97 8.35 5.66 20.12
N TYR A 98 7.57 6.24 19.21
CA TYR A 98 7.63 5.96 17.78
C TYR A 98 9.06 6.20 17.32
N ASN A 99 9.84 5.12 17.21
CA ASN A 99 11.22 5.14 16.79
C ASN A 99 11.28 5.39 15.27
N ARG A 100 10.88 6.59 14.83
CA ARG A 100 10.68 6.97 13.43
C ARG A 100 11.78 7.96 13.01
N ASP A 101 12.47 7.61 11.95
CA ASP A 101 13.39 8.46 11.20
C ASP A 101 12.62 9.10 10.05
N TYR A 102 12.10 10.31 10.28
CA TYR A 102 11.45 11.13 9.26
C TYR A 102 12.45 11.79 8.30
N THR A 103 13.76 11.66 8.56
CA THR A 103 14.80 12.18 7.67
C THR A 103 15.29 11.15 6.66
N TRP A 104 14.82 9.90 6.79
CA TRP A 104 15.09 8.87 5.80
C TRP A 104 14.18 9.07 4.58
N ASP A 105 14.81 9.44 3.47
CA ASP A 105 14.16 9.71 2.21
C ASP A 105 14.49 8.64 1.16
N THR A 106 13.47 8.18 0.44
CA THR A 106 13.65 7.36 -0.75
C THR A 106 12.49 7.46 -1.73
N ASP A 107 12.79 7.34 -3.02
CA ASP A 107 11.76 7.38 -4.05
C ASP A 107 10.84 6.15 -4.05
N PHE A 108 9.55 6.41 -4.26
CA PHE A 108 8.56 5.44 -4.72
C PHE A 108 7.61 6.10 -5.72
N LEU A 109 6.90 5.32 -6.53
CA LEU A 109 5.93 5.88 -7.47
C LEU A 109 4.56 5.93 -6.83
N SER A 110 3.81 7.00 -7.04
CA SER A 110 2.39 7.07 -6.66
C SER A 110 1.53 7.81 -7.67
N SER A 111 0.22 7.54 -7.62
CA SER A 111 -0.80 8.35 -8.28
C SER A 111 -2.10 8.29 -7.49
N VAL A 112 -2.78 9.43 -7.34
CA VAL A 112 -4.09 9.51 -6.68
C VAL A 112 -5.13 10.06 -7.63
N LYS A 113 -6.32 9.48 -7.60
CA LYS A 113 -7.50 9.93 -8.33
C LYS A 113 -8.70 9.97 -7.38
N MET A 114 -9.19 11.17 -7.12
CA MET A 114 -10.39 11.41 -6.33
C MET A 114 -11.66 11.24 -7.16
N ASN A 115 -12.75 10.86 -6.48
CA ASN A 115 -14.12 10.85 -7.00
C ASN A 115 -15.00 11.67 -6.04
N GLY A 116 -14.80 12.99 -6.11
CA GLY A 116 -15.35 13.93 -5.15
C GLY A 116 -14.71 15.31 -5.28
N THR A 117 -14.89 16.12 -4.25
CA THR A 117 -14.49 17.52 -4.15
C THR A 117 -13.59 17.71 -2.93
N LEU A 118 -12.31 17.92 -3.18
CA LEU A 118 -11.31 18.09 -2.14
C LEU A 118 -11.61 19.30 -1.24
N ASN A 119 -11.58 19.08 0.08
CA ASN A 119 -11.78 20.06 1.14
C ASN A 119 -13.16 20.77 1.10
N GLN A 120 -14.18 20.17 0.48
CA GLN A 120 -15.55 20.69 0.45
C GLN A 120 -16.47 19.85 1.35
N HIS A 121 -16.37 20.04 2.67
CA HIS A 121 -17.06 19.23 3.69
C HIS A 121 -18.61 19.26 3.66
N HIS A 122 -19.21 20.10 2.82
CA HIS A 122 -20.66 20.10 2.57
C HIS A 122 -21.08 19.19 1.42
N ASP A 123 -20.14 18.80 0.57
CA ASP A 123 -20.37 17.82 -0.49
C ASP A 123 -20.31 16.39 0.07
N VAL A 124 -20.84 15.44 -0.68
CA VAL A 124 -20.77 14.01 -0.33
C VAL A 124 -19.94 13.31 -1.38
N ASP A 125 -18.73 12.94 -0.99
CA ASP A 125 -17.77 12.29 -1.86
C ASP A 125 -18.03 10.78 -1.99
N LYS A 126 -17.40 10.17 -3.00
CA LYS A 126 -17.41 8.72 -3.21
C LYS A 126 -16.09 8.05 -2.84
N GLY A 127 -15.09 8.84 -2.47
CA GLY A 127 -13.76 8.38 -2.09
C GLY A 127 -12.71 8.58 -3.18
N TYR A 128 -11.67 7.75 -3.15
CA TYR A 128 -10.49 7.91 -3.99
C TYR A 128 -9.81 6.57 -4.32
N VAL A 129 -8.98 6.62 -5.36
CA VAL A 129 -8.09 5.53 -5.74
C VAL A 129 -6.65 6.01 -5.61
N ALA A 130 -5.83 5.29 -4.86
CA ALA A 130 -4.40 5.54 -4.76
C ALA A 130 -3.62 4.31 -5.24
N GLU A 131 -2.59 4.53 -6.05
CA GLU A 131 -1.66 3.50 -6.51
C GLU A 131 -0.26 3.82 -5.99
N MET A 132 0.47 2.81 -5.55
CA MET A 132 1.86 2.91 -5.11
C MET A 132 2.71 1.81 -5.75
N ALA A 133 3.95 2.14 -6.11
CA ALA A 133 4.98 1.18 -6.47
C ALA A 133 6.26 1.41 -5.64
N VAL A 134 6.49 0.53 -4.65
CA VAL A 134 7.66 0.57 -3.77
C VAL A 134 8.77 -0.28 -4.35
N PHE A 135 9.95 0.30 -4.55
CA PHE A 135 11.09 -0.42 -5.09
C PHE A 135 11.74 -1.29 -4.00
N TRP A 136 11.95 -2.58 -4.25
CA TRP A 136 12.62 -3.45 -3.26
C TRP A 136 14.03 -2.95 -2.92
N LYS A 137 14.75 -2.45 -3.92
CA LYS A 137 16.08 -1.87 -3.74
C LYS A 137 16.11 -0.65 -2.81
N SER A 138 15.02 0.13 -2.72
CA SER A 138 15.01 1.34 -1.89
C SER A 138 15.02 1.00 -0.39
N ILE A 139 14.47 -0.17 -0.05
CA ILE A 139 14.47 -0.72 1.31
C ILE A 139 15.55 -1.78 1.53
N GLY A 140 16.61 -1.80 0.70
CA GLY A 140 17.72 -2.74 0.82
C GLY A 140 17.32 -4.20 0.66
N PHE A 141 16.18 -4.48 0.03
CA PHE A 141 15.64 -5.81 -0.16
C PHE A 141 15.85 -6.29 -1.59
N VAL A 142 16.30 -7.53 -1.75
CA VAL A 142 16.42 -8.19 -3.06
C VAL A 142 15.40 -9.32 -3.07
N ALA A 143 14.32 -9.13 -3.82
CA ALA A 143 13.21 -10.07 -3.84
C ALA A 143 13.57 -11.36 -4.60
N HIS A 144 13.37 -12.49 -3.96
CA HIS A 144 13.39 -13.82 -4.56
C HIS A 144 12.09 -14.56 -4.30
N PRO A 145 11.68 -15.45 -5.22
CA PRO A 145 10.59 -16.38 -4.95
C PRO A 145 10.83 -17.19 -3.67
N GLY A 146 9.85 -17.22 -2.79
CA GLY A 146 9.89 -17.88 -1.49
C GLY A 146 10.32 -16.99 -0.33
N ASP A 147 10.82 -15.78 -0.61
CA ASP A 147 11.18 -14.84 0.45
C ASP A 147 9.95 -14.41 1.24
N THR A 148 10.16 -14.13 2.53
CA THR A 148 9.12 -13.68 3.46
C THR A 148 9.46 -12.33 4.06
N LEU A 149 8.46 -11.46 4.14
CA LEU A 149 8.49 -10.16 4.82
C LEU A 149 7.22 -10.02 5.69
N LEU A 150 7.17 -9.02 6.57
CA LEU A 150 5.91 -8.65 7.23
C LEU A 150 5.38 -7.36 6.61
N ILE A 151 4.07 -7.28 6.39
CA ILE A 151 3.43 -6.14 5.74
C ILE A 151 2.16 -5.70 6.48
N ASN A 152 1.90 -4.42 6.48
CA ASN A 152 0.58 -3.89 6.82
C ASN A 152 0.20 -2.77 5.87
N PHE A 153 -1.10 -2.54 5.72
CA PHE A 153 -1.64 -1.45 4.93
C PHE A 153 -2.66 -0.68 5.77
N CYS A 154 -2.61 0.64 5.73
CA CYS A 154 -3.48 1.51 6.51
C CYS A 154 -4.23 2.47 5.60
N LEU A 155 -5.49 2.74 5.94
CA LEU A 155 -6.30 3.83 5.40
C LEU A 155 -6.48 4.86 6.51
N LYS A 156 -6.19 6.12 6.20
CA LYS A 156 -6.40 7.29 7.06
C LYS A 156 -7.58 8.09 6.51
N ASP A 157 -8.42 8.56 7.43
CA ASP A 157 -9.59 9.42 7.19
C ASP A 157 -9.52 10.54 8.21
N TYR A 158 -9.22 11.73 7.74
CA TYR A 158 -9.16 12.96 8.50
C TYR A 158 -10.40 13.77 8.17
N ASP A 159 -11.24 14.10 9.15
CA ASP A 159 -12.45 14.88 8.87
C ASP A 159 -12.20 16.39 8.97
N HIS A 160 -13.14 17.17 8.44
CA HIS A 160 -13.11 18.64 8.53
C HIS A 160 -13.17 19.20 9.98
N LEU A 161 -13.47 18.37 10.98
CA LEU A 161 -13.48 18.72 12.40
C LEU A 161 -12.12 18.46 13.07
N GLY A 162 -11.18 17.87 12.33
CA GLY A 162 -9.84 17.53 12.81
C GLY A 162 -9.74 16.18 13.51
N ASN A 163 -10.77 15.33 13.41
CA ASN A 163 -10.72 13.97 13.92
C ASN A 163 -10.00 13.06 12.93
N LEU A 164 -9.18 12.16 13.46
CA LEU A 164 -8.50 11.14 12.67
C LEU A 164 -9.11 9.77 12.96
N TYR A 165 -9.63 9.15 11.91
CA TYR A 165 -10.05 7.77 11.84
C TYR A 165 -9.04 6.98 11.02
N GLN A 166 -8.84 5.70 11.38
CA GLN A 166 -7.95 4.84 10.62
C GLN A 166 -8.37 3.37 10.73
N THR A 167 -8.11 2.62 9.67
CA THR A 167 -8.24 1.16 9.68
C THR A 167 -7.06 0.54 8.94
N ASP A 168 -6.63 -0.62 9.41
CA ASP A 168 -5.49 -1.31 8.83
C ASP A 168 -5.77 -2.79 8.61
N LEU A 169 -4.99 -3.40 7.71
CA LEU A 169 -5.18 -4.78 7.31
C LEU A 169 -4.95 -5.77 8.47
N ALA A 170 -3.99 -5.47 9.36
CA ALA A 170 -3.68 -6.27 10.54
C ALA A 170 -4.59 -6.00 11.75
N LYS A 171 -5.46 -4.98 11.68
CA LYS A 171 -6.41 -4.55 12.72
C LYS A 171 -5.74 -4.17 14.04
N LEU A 172 -4.67 -3.39 13.94
CA LEU A 172 -3.85 -2.96 15.07
C LEU A 172 -4.36 -1.68 15.73
N GLY A 173 -5.29 -0.97 15.08
CA GLY A 173 -5.80 0.31 15.58
C GLY A 173 -4.65 1.31 15.73
N ASN A 174 -4.43 1.84 16.93
CA ASN A 174 -3.37 2.83 17.18
C ASN A 174 -1.95 2.23 17.29
N LYS A 175 -1.79 0.91 17.15
CA LYS A 175 -0.50 0.21 17.30
C LYS A 175 0.19 -0.09 15.96
N LEU A 176 0.08 0.80 14.97
CA LEU A 176 0.64 0.55 13.63
C LEU A 176 2.17 0.36 13.63
N ALA A 177 2.88 0.94 14.58
CA ALA A 177 4.33 0.82 14.74
C ALA A 177 4.78 -0.47 15.49
N THR A 178 4.14 -1.60 15.17
CA THR A 178 4.43 -2.90 15.79
C THR A 178 4.74 -3.97 14.73
N PRO A 179 5.94 -3.95 14.13
CA PRO A 179 6.34 -4.86 13.05
C PRO A 179 6.03 -6.34 13.29
N GLY A 180 6.18 -6.83 14.53
CA GLY A 180 5.89 -8.20 14.91
C GLY A 180 4.41 -8.60 14.85
N GLU A 181 3.49 -7.64 14.74
CA GLU A 181 2.05 -7.86 14.55
C GLU A 181 1.59 -7.64 13.11
N TRP A 182 2.50 -7.22 12.21
CA TRP A 182 2.21 -7.13 10.78
C TRP A 182 2.04 -8.51 10.15
N LEU A 183 1.34 -8.57 9.02
CA LEU A 183 0.96 -9.83 8.39
C LEU A 183 2.14 -10.46 7.62
N LEU A 184 2.31 -11.77 7.77
CA LEU A 184 3.29 -12.51 7.00
C LEU A 184 2.93 -12.47 5.51
N PHE A 185 3.86 -11.96 4.72
CA PHE A 185 3.78 -11.83 3.28
C PHE A 185 4.83 -12.72 2.63
N VAL A 186 4.39 -13.63 1.76
CA VAL A 186 5.25 -14.54 1.02
C VAL A 186 5.30 -14.11 -0.43
N LEU A 187 6.52 -13.87 -0.94
CA LEU A 187 6.77 -13.56 -2.35
C LEU A 187 6.71 -14.86 -3.15
N GLU A 188 5.55 -15.21 -3.71
CA GLU A 188 5.44 -16.45 -4.48
C GLU A 188 6.18 -16.36 -5.81
N GLN A 189 6.58 -17.52 -6.35
CA GLN A 189 7.14 -17.60 -7.69
C GLN A 189 6.08 -17.16 -8.70
N GLY A 190 6.24 -15.94 -9.22
CA GLY A 190 5.48 -15.53 -10.38
C GLY A 190 5.83 -16.42 -11.57
N SER A 191 4.85 -17.09 -12.17
CA SER A 191 5.00 -17.48 -13.58
C SER A 191 5.37 -16.21 -14.33
N LYS A 192 6.56 -16.15 -14.97
CA LYS A 192 7.10 -15.01 -15.74
C LYS A 192 5.97 -14.03 -16.05
N ALA A 193 5.93 -12.89 -15.36
CA ALA A 193 4.83 -11.94 -15.49
C ALA A 193 4.63 -11.65 -16.99
N GLN A 194 3.60 -12.26 -17.58
CA GLN A 194 3.15 -11.89 -18.90
C GLN A 194 2.43 -10.58 -18.63
N ALA A 195 3.15 -9.48 -18.87
CA ALA A 195 2.72 -8.11 -18.55
C ALA A 195 1.19 -8.00 -18.70
N ILE A 196 0.49 -7.81 -17.58
CA ILE A 196 -0.95 -7.60 -17.58
C ILE A 196 -1.16 -6.38 -18.50
N PRO A 197 -1.85 -6.52 -19.66
CA PRO A 197 -1.94 -5.44 -20.65
C PRO A 197 -2.55 -4.15 -20.09
N THR A 198 -3.25 -4.24 -18.96
CA THR A 198 -3.99 -3.16 -18.31
C THR A 198 -3.09 -2.07 -17.71
N ILE A 199 -1.92 -2.40 -17.14
CA ILE A 199 -1.00 -1.36 -16.61
C ILE A 199 -0.24 -0.65 -17.76
N LYS A 200 0.04 -1.35 -18.87
CA LYS A 200 0.57 -0.70 -20.09
C LYS A 200 -0.43 0.24 -20.74
N ALA A 201 -1.74 0.04 -20.58
CA ALA A 201 -2.75 0.94 -21.12
C ALA A 201 -2.79 2.29 -20.40
N TYR A 202 -2.53 2.31 -19.08
CA TYR A 202 -2.51 3.55 -18.30
C TYR A 202 -1.25 4.39 -18.58
N VAL A 203 -0.09 3.76 -18.81
CA VAL A 203 1.16 4.46 -19.19
C VAL A 203 1.20 4.81 -20.69
N LYS A 204 0.59 4.03 -21.59
CA LYS A 204 0.50 4.38 -23.02
C LYS A 204 -0.45 5.53 -23.34
N GLY A 205 -1.41 5.82 -22.47
CA GLY A 205 -2.39 6.90 -22.65
C GLY A 205 -1.77 8.31 -22.69
N ARG A 206 -0.53 8.49 -22.20
CA ARG A 206 0.17 9.80 -22.19
C ARG A 206 1.28 9.96 -23.22
N TYR A 207 1.65 8.92 -23.98
CA TYR A 207 2.57 9.04 -25.12
C TYR A 207 1.88 8.96 -26.49
N LEU A 208 0.57 8.71 -26.54
CA LEU A 208 -0.18 8.60 -27.80
C LEU A 208 -0.43 9.96 -28.48
N TYR A 209 -0.21 11.09 -27.79
CA TYR A 209 -0.29 12.42 -28.41
C TYR A 209 1.02 12.88 -29.07
N LEU A 210 2.17 12.23 -28.80
CA LEU A 210 3.47 12.59 -29.40
C LEU A 210 3.98 11.59 -30.45
N LEU A 211 3.34 10.43 -30.62
CA LEU A 211 3.80 9.37 -31.53
C LEU A 211 2.93 9.18 -32.79
N LEU A 212 2.00 10.10 -33.05
CA LEU A 212 1.09 10.05 -34.22
C LEU A 212 1.71 10.58 -35.53
N PHE A 213 3.01 10.91 -35.58
CA PHE A 213 3.61 11.51 -36.79
C PHE A 213 4.86 10.87 -37.38
N VAL A 214 5.39 9.74 -36.88
CA VAL A 214 6.70 9.27 -37.42
C VAL A 214 6.79 7.81 -37.86
N LEU A 215 5.98 6.84 -37.41
CA LEU A 215 6.29 5.43 -37.75
C LEU A 215 5.06 4.53 -37.98
N LEU A 216 4.44 4.70 -39.15
CA LEU A 216 3.86 3.61 -39.96
C LEU A 216 4.85 3.46 -41.13
N PRO A 217 5.50 2.30 -41.45
CA PRO A 217 4.97 0.94 -41.37
C PRO A 217 6.03 -0.17 -41.18
N VAL A 218 6.14 -0.85 -40.05
CA VAL A 218 6.88 -2.13 -40.01
C VAL A 218 6.21 -3.10 -39.03
N LEU A 219 6.08 -4.35 -39.50
CA LEU A 219 5.88 -5.58 -38.74
C LEU A 219 4.44 -6.12 -38.60
N PHE A 220 4.02 -6.77 -39.68
CA PHE A 220 3.25 -8.01 -39.68
C PHE A 220 4.16 -9.20 -39.27
N LEU A 221 3.58 -10.34 -38.82
CA LEU A 221 4.19 -11.68 -38.52
C LEU A 221 4.78 -11.84 -37.07
N ILE A 222 4.52 -12.83 -36.18
CA ILE A 222 4.17 -14.28 -36.27
C ILE A 222 3.55 -14.84 -34.94
N ILE A 223 2.42 -15.58 -35.07
CA ILE A 223 1.97 -16.93 -34.59
C ILE A 223 2.32 -17.55 -33.19
N LYS A 224 1.26 -18.15 -32.60
CA LYS A 224 1.04 -19.10 -31.46
C LYS A 224 1.88 -20.40 -31.39
N LYS A 225 1.95 -21.00 -30.16
CA LYS A 225 1.51 -22.39 -29.74
C LYS A 225 2.45 -23.02 -28.66
N LYS A 226 2.03 -23.21 -27.39
CA LYS A 226 1.44 -24.39 -26.66
C LYS A 226 2.38 -25.60 -26.39
N ASN A 227 2.65 -25.97 -25.11
CA ASN A 227 2.20 -27.22 -24.40
C ASN A 227 3.05 -27.64 -23.14
N ARG A 228 2.30 -28.01 -22.07
CA ARG A 228 2.38 -29.17 -21.12
C ARG A 228 3.55 -29.45 -20.13
N ASN A 229 3.09 -29.58 -18.86
CA ASN A 229 3.33 -30.61 -17.81
C ASN A 229 4.64 -30.66 -16.99
N ALA A 230 4.50 -30.55 -15.66
CA ALA A 230 5.21 -31.38 -14.68
C ALA A 230 4.39 -31.48 -13.35
N LYS A 231 4.54 -32.61 -12.65
CA LYS A 231 3.77 -33.11 -11.50
C LYS A 231 4.51 -32.88 -10.16
N ASN A 232 3.68 -32.87 -9.10
CA ASN A 232 3.89 -33.33 -7.70
C ASN A 232 4.77 -32.55 -6.71
N GLY A 233 4.19 -32.35 -5.51
CA GLY A 233 4.90 -32.05 -4.26
C GLY A 233 4.05 -31.24 -3.28
N THR A 234 3.23 -31.89 -2.46
CA THR A 234 2.58 -31.26 -1.30
C THR A 234 3.48 -31.40 -0.07
N PRO A 235 3.81 -30.30 0.62
CA PRO A 235 4.07 -30.33 2.05
C PRO A 235 2.87 -29.71 2.78
N THR A 236 2.29 -30.49 3.68
CA THR A 236 1.39 -30.03 4.73
C THR A 236 2.20 -29.21 5.73
N PHE A 237 1.84 -27.94 5.92
CA PHE A 237 2.30 -27.14 7.05
C PHE A 237 1.09 -26.52 7.75
N PHE A 238 1.11 -26.63 9.08
CA PHE A 238 0.08 -26.13 9.99
C PHE A 238 -0.08 -24.61 9.84
N ALA A 239 -1.31 -24.18 9.53
CA ALA A 239 -1.68 -22.77 9.46
C ALA A 239 -1.77 -22.18 10.88
N ARG A 240 -1.03 -21.10 11.13
CA ARG A 240 -1.44 -20.09 12.12
C ARG A 240 -2.43 -19.14 11.45
N PRO A 241 -3.39 -18.54 12.18
CA PRO A 241 -4.25 -17.49 11.62
C PRO A 241 -3.39 -16.30 11.17
N GLY A 242 -3.59 -15.79 9.94
CA GLY A 242 -3.06 -14.48 9.50
C GLY A 242 -2.07 -14.43 8.33
N THR A 243 -1.78 -15.52 7.61
CA THR A 243 -0.87 -15.46 6.44
C THR A 243 -1.52 -14.84 5.21
N VAL A 244 -0.87 -13.85 4.60
CA VAL A 244 -1.26 -13.28 3.31
C VAL A 244 -0.27 -13.76 2.23
N LYS A 245 -0.78 -14.50 1.25
CA LYS A 245 0.03 -14.96 0.12
C LYS A 245 -0.06 -13.95 -1.02
N ALA A 246 1.09 -13.44 -1.45
CA ALA A 246 1.16 -12.56 -2.60
C ALA A 246 1.66 -13.33 -3.79
N THR A 247 0.79 -13.48 -4.78
CA THR A 247 1.15 -14.10 -6.06
C THR A 247 1.45 -13.01 -7.09
N SER A 248 2.03 -13.39 -8.23
CA SER A 248 2.09 -12.49 -9.41
C SER A 248 0.70 -12.25 -10.06
N ARG A 249 -0.37 -12.77 -9.45
CA ARG A 249 -1.77 -12.49 -9.78
C ARG A 249 -2.36 -11.57 -8.71
N GLU A 250 -3.32 -10.77 -9.12
CA GLU A 250 -4.04 -9.80 -8.28
C GLU A 250 -4.62 -10.46 -7.02
N ASN A 251 -4.21 -9.98 -5.85
CA ASN A 251 -4.80 -10.35 -4.56
C ASN A 251 -5.78 -9.25 -4.18
N THR A 252 -6.97 -9.58 -3.70
CA THR A 252 -8.00 -8.60 -3.30
C THR A 252 -8.38 -8.82 -1.84
N ILE A 253 -8.28 -7.78 -1.02
CA ILE A 253 -8.70 -7.84 0.38
C ILE A 253 -9.57 -6.63 0.70
N VAL A 254 -10.72 -6.87 1.34
CA VAL A 254 -11.62 -5.82 1.81
C VAL A 254 -11.25 -5.50 3.25
N VAL A 255 -10.89 -4.24 3.51
CA VAL A 255 -10.59 -3.74 4.86
C VAL A 255 -11.81 -2.98 5.36
N LYS A 256 -12.27 -3.34 6.56
CA LYS A 256 -13.37 -2.70 7.26
C LYS A 256 -12.96 -2.48 8.71
N ASP A 257 -13.30 -1.33 9.25
CA ASP A 257 -13.16 -1.07 10.68
C ASP A 257 -14.11 -1.99 11.48
N PRO A 258 -13.59 -2.83 12.41
CA PRO A 258 -14.42 -3.61 13.31
C PRO A 258 -14.97 -2.81 14.50
N PHE A 259 -14.50 -1.57 14.75
CA PHE A 259 -14.89 -0.76 15.90
C PHE A 259 -15.93 0.30 15.52
N ALA A 260 -17.16 -0.14 15.26
CA ALA A 260 -18.31 0.74 15.51
C ALA A 260 -18.42 0.91 17.03
N CYS A 261 -17.95 2.04 17.55
CA CYS A 261 -18.23 2.40 18.94
C CYS A 261 -19.75 2.56 19.07
N SER A 262 -20.42 1.57 19.63
CA SER A 262 -21.82 1.69 20.04
C SER A 262 -21.87 2.64 21.22
N GLU A 263 -22.49 3.81 21.04
CA GLU A 263 -22.85 4.69 22.14
C GLU A 263 -23.74 3.93 23.14
N GLN A 264 -23.30 3.89 24.40
CA GLN A 264 -24.18 3.85 25.57
C GLN A 264 -24.19 5.25 26.18
#